data_AF-A0A919F6F3-F1
#
_entry.id   AF-A0A919F6F3-F1
#
_cell.length_a   1.000
_cell.length_b   1.000
_cell.length_c   1.000
_cell.angle_alpha   90.00
_cell.angle_beta   90.00
_cell.angle_gamma   90.00
#
_symmetry.space_group_name_H-M   'P 1'
#
loop_
_entity.id
_entity.type
_entity.pdbx_description
1 polymer ?
#
loop_
_entity_poly.entity_id
_entity_poly.type
_entity_poly.pdbx_seq_one_letter_code
_entity_poly.pdbx_strand_id
1 'polypeptide(L)'
;MNTTTRTSTTERLGRAFGRGWRAYARGERRASKWLVSKGMPVAGAAVLVWVVKLAALGVLLYVAFWFALVLLGVAAAGWAAAANTSDEDEWPFTDLTELRKTPGYDPNLYNDTSHELYTDD
;
A
#
# COMPACT_ATOMS: atom_id res chain seq x y z
N MET A 1 21.68 30.92 19.41
CA MET A 1 21.14 30.07 18.32
C MET A 1 20.99 28.67 18.88
N ASN A 2 19.74 28.23 19.00
CA ASN A 2 19.34 27.11 19.84
C ASN A 2 18.68 26.12 18.88
N THR A 3 19.39 25.05 18.52
CA THR A 3 18.86 24.01 17.63
C THR A 3 18.17 22.94 18.48
N THR A 4 16.85 23.01 18.55
CA THR A 4 16.01 21.98 19.16
C THR A 4 16.07 20.71 18.30
N THR A 5 16.82 19.71 18.76
CA THR A 5 16.87 18.37 18.18
C THR A 5 15.54 17.66 18.41
N ARG A 6 14.71 17.56 17.36
CA ARG A 6 13.48 16.74 17.33
C ARG A 6 13.85 15.27 17.58
N THR A 7 13.53 14.78 18.77
CA THR A 7 13.71 13.38 19.15
C THR A 7 12.77 12.50 18.36
N SER A 8 13.31 11.73 17.41
CA SER A 8 12.58 10.83 16.55
C SER A 8 12.05 9.62 17.34
N THR A 9 10.76 9.33 17.14
CA THR A 9 10.00 8.22 17.73
C THR A 9 10.57 6.83 17.38
N THR A 10 11.44 6.74 16.38
CA THR A 10 12.12 5.53 15.91
C THR A 10 13.04 4.90 16.94
N GLU A 11 13.67 5.67 17.83
CA GLU A 11 14.53 5.10 18.87
C GLU A 11 13.75 4.39 19.99
N ARG A 12 12.49 4.78 20.22
CA ARG A 12 11.68 4.24 21.33
C ARG A 12 11.15 2.85 21.00
N LEU A 13 10.77 2.62 19.75
CA LEU A 13 10.29 1.31 19.26
C LEU A 13 11.39 0.24 19.36
N GLY A 14 12.62 0.55 18.93
CA GLY A 14 13.74 -0.37 19.05
C GLY A 14 14.06 -0.75 20.51
N ARG A 15 13.98 0.22 21.43
CA ARG A 15 14.20 -0.05 22.87
C ARG A 15 13.06 -0.84 23.52
N ALA A 16 11.82 -0.65 23.10
CA ALA A 16 10.67 -1.41 23.60
C ALA A 16 10.75 -2.88 23.16
N PHE A 17 11.10 -3.12 21.88
CA PHE A 17 11.34 -4.45 21.35
C PHE A 17 12.53 -5.14 22.05
N GLY A 18 13.61 -4.41 22.29
CA GLY A 18 14.76 -4.89 23.05
C GLY A 18 14.47 -5.17 24.53
N ARG A 19 13.50 -4.47 25.14
CA ARG A 19 13.02 -4.77 26.50
C ARG A 19 12.11 -6.00 26.54
N GLY A 20 11.22 -6.14 25.55
CA GLY A 20 10.39 -7.35 25.37
C GLY A 20 11.26 -8.60 25.21
N TRP A 21 12.31 -8.51 24.39
CA TRP A 21 13.30 -9.58 24.20
C TRP A 21 14.05 -9.94 25.48
N ARG A 22 14.46 -8.94 26.28
CA ARG A 22 15.12 -9.16 27.58
C ARG A 22 14.18 -9.69 28.67
N ALA A 23 12.87 -9.43 28.58
CA ALA A 23 11.88 -10.03 29.46
C ALA A 23 11.61 -11.48 29.05
N TYR A 24 11.53 -11.75 27.74
CA TYR A 24 11.43 -13.08 27.16
C TYR A 24 12.63 -13.97 27.54
N ALA A 25 13.85 -13.51 27.31
CA ALA A 25 15.08 -14.23 27.68
C ALA A 25 15.27 -14.41 29.20
N ARG A 26 14.68 -13.53 30.02
CA ARG A 26 14.65 -13.70 31.49
C ARG A 26 13.58 -14.68 31.93
N GLY A 27 12.43 -14.69 31.25
CA GLY A 27 11.38 -15.70 31.38
C GLY A 27 11.94 -17.09 31.08
N GLU A 28 12.74 -17.21 30.01
CA GLU A 28 13.50 -18.42 29.70
C GLU A 28 14.36 -18.86 30.87
N ARG A 29 15.22 -18.02 31.45
CA ARG A 29 16.09 -18.44 32.58
C ARG A 29 15.31 -18.91 33.81
N ARG A 30 14.15 -18.30 34.08
CA ARG A 30 13.30 -18.69 35.20
C ARG A 30 12.53 -19.97 34.89
N ALA A 31 12.04 -20.13 33.66
CA ALA A 31 11.44 -21.36 33.15
C ALA A 31 12.47 -22.50 33.09
N SER A 32 13.71 -22.25 32.69
CA SER A 32 14.81 -23.20 32.67
C SER A 32 15.19 -23.65 34.07
N LYS A 33 15.27 -22.74 35.05
CA LYS A 33 15.47 -23.15 36.46
C LYS A 33 14.31 -23.97 37.00
N TRP A 34 13.09 -23.64 36.61
CA TRP A 34 11.89 -24.39 36.96
C TRP A 34 11.82 -25.77 36.26
N LEU A 35 12.27 -25.84 35.00
CA LEU A 35 12.38 -27.07 34.19
C LEU A 35 13.50 -27.99 34.69
N VAL A 36 14.63 -27.42 35.13
CA VAL A 36 15.74 -28.17 35.73
C VAL A 36 15.33 -28.70 37.10
N SER A 37 14.56 -27.96 37.89
CA SER A 37 13.97 -28.50 39.14
C SER A 37 12.92 -29.59 38.92
N LYS A 38 12.41 -29.75 37.68
CA LYS A 38 11.42 -30.77 37.30
C LYS A 38 11.97 -31.90 36.41
N GLY A 39 13.23 -31.87 36.00
CA GLY A 39 13.89 -32.96 35.26
C GLY A 39 13.41 -33.19 33.82
N MET A 40 13.04 -32.15 33.06
CA MET A 40 12.55 -32.32 31.68
C MET A 40 13.68 -32.21 30.62
N PRO A 41 13.71 -33.09 29.59
CA PRO A 41 14.82 -33.26 28.66
C PRO A 41 14.87 -32.19 27.57
N VAL A 42 15.94 -32.21 26.78
CA VAL A 42 16.24 -31.39 25.57
C VAL A 42 15.00 -31.05 24.70
N ALA A 43 13.99 -31.92 24.69
CA ALA A 43 12.70 -31.70 24.03
C ALA A 43 11.98 -30.39 24.45
N GLY A 44 12.05 -29.99 25.72
CA GLY A 44 11.38 -28.77 26.19
C GLY A 44 11.98 -27.49 25.60
N ALA A 45 13.31 -27.46 25.46
CA ALA A 45 14.00 -26.34 24.81
C ALA A 45 13.70 -26.29 23.31
N ALA A 46 13.63 -27.45 22.65
CA ALA A 46 13.31 -27.54 21.22
C ALA A 46 11.89 -27.03 20.92
N VAL A 47 10.89 -27.39 21.75
CA VAL A 47 9.51 -26.90 21.61
C VAL A 47 9.46 -25.39 21.76
N LEU A 48 10.19 -24.81 22.74
CA LEU A 48 10.21 -23.37 22.95
C LEU A 48 10.76 -22.62 21.72
N VAL A 49 11.88 -23.11 21.16
CA VAL A 49 12.47 -22.55 19.93
C VAL A 49 11.49 -22.63 18.75
N TRP A 50 10.78 -23.76 18.62
CA TRP A 50 9.75 -23.91 17.60
C TRP A 50 8.59 -22.93 17.78
N VAL A 51 8.13 -22.71 19.00
CA VAL A 51 7.08 -21.72 19.31
C VAL A 51 7.54 -20.32 18.93
N VAL A 52 8.77 -19.93 19.25
CA VAL A 52 9.34 -18.63 18.84
C VAL A 52 9.37 -18.51 17.32
N LYS A 53 9.84 -19.56 16.64
CA LYS A 53 9.94 -19.57 15.18
C LYS A 53 8.57 -19.45 14.52
N LEU A 54 7.57 -20.17 15.02
CA LEU A 54 6.19 -20.09 14.53
C LEU A 54 5.55 -18.73 14.83
N ALA A 55 5.79 -18.16 16.00
CA ALA A 55 5.31 -16.82 16.33
C ALA A 55 5.94 -15.76 15.41
N ALA A 56 7.26 -15.83 15.19
CA ALA A 56 7.96 -14.96 14.26
C ALA A 56 7.42 -15.11 12.83
N LEU A 57 7.19 -16.36 12.38
CA LEU A 57 6.61 -16.63 11.07
C LEU A 57 5.18 -16.07 10.96
N GLY A 58 4.35 -16.28 11.98
CA GLY A 58 2.97 -15.76 12.01
C GLY A 58 2.92 -14.23 11.96
N VAL A 59 3.78 -13.54 12.72
CA VAL A 59 3.91 -12.08 12.67
C VAL A 59 4.36 -11.61 11.29
N LEU A 60 5.35 -12.28 10.69
CA LEU A 60 5.83 -11.94 9.36
C LEU A 60 4.72 -12.10 8.31
N LEU A 61 4.00 -13.22 8.33
CA LEU A 61 2.88 -13.47 7.43
C LEU A 61 1.75 -12.45 7.63
N TYR A 62 1.45 -12.07 8.87
CA TYR A 62 0.44 -11.05 9.18
C TYR A 62 0.81 -9.69 8.58
N VAL A 63 2.05 -9.24 8.78
CA VAL A 63 2.54 -7.99 8.20
C VAL A 63 2.52 -8.04 6.68
N ALA A 64 3.01 -9.13 6.08
CA ALA A 64 2.99 -9.32 4.62
C ALA A 64 1.55 -9.29 4.06
N PHE A 65 0.61 -9.95 4.75
CA PHE A 65 -0.81 -9.94 4.38
C PHE A 65 -1.40 -8.52 4.40
N TRP A 66 -1.11 -7.73 5.43
CA TRP A 66 -1.53 -6.33 5.48
C TRP A 66 -0.96 -5.49 4.36
N PHE A 67 0.33 -5.65 4.06
CA PHE A 67 0.95 -4.98 2.92
C PHE A 67 0.29 -5.36 1.60
N ALA A 68 -0.02 -6.66 1.42
CA ALA A 68 -0.74 -7.12 0.23
C ALA A 68 -2.13 -6.47 0.11
N LEU A 69 -2.89 -6.36 1.21
CA LEU A 69 -4.19 -5.66 1.20
C LEU A 69 -4.06 -4.17 0.85
N VAL A 70 -3.07 -3.48 1.40
CA VAL A 70 -2.82 -2.06 1.09
C VAL A 70 -2.45 -1.90 -0.39
N LEU A 71 -1.53 -2.73 -0.89
CA LEU A 71 -1.13 -2.70 -2.31
C LEU A 71 -2.30 -3.03 -3.23
N LEU A 72 -3.14 -4.01 -2.87
CA LEU A 72 -4.34 -4.35 -3.62
C LEU A 72 -5.33 -3.18 -3.63
N GLY A 73 -5.52 -2.50 -2.50
CA GLY A 73 -6.37 -1.30 -2.42
C GLY A 73 -5.84 -0.16 -3.30
N VAL A 74 -4.53 0.11 -3.28
CA VAL A 74 -3.90 1.11 -4.14
C VAL A 74 -4.04 0.73 -5.62
N ALA A 75 -3.80 -0.53 -5.97
CA ALA A 75 -3.96 -1.02 -7.34
C ALA A 75 -5.42 -0.92 -7.81
N ALA A 76 -6.38 -1.28 -6.95
CA ALA A 76 -7.80 -1.16 -7.25
C ALA A 76 -8.24 0.30 -7.39
N ALA A 77 -7.75 1.21 -6.54
CA ALA A 77 -8.01 2.64 -6.65
C ALA A 77 -7.39 3.25 -7.92
N GLY A 78 -6.15 2.86 -8.26
CA GLY A 78 -5.50 3.25 -9.50
C GLY A 78 -6.23 2.73 -10.73
N TRP A 79 -6.71 1.49 -10.67
CA TRP A 79 -7.50 0.92 -11.76
C TRP A 79 -8.88 1.58 -11.87
N ALA A 80 -9.56 1.83 -10.75
CA ALA A 80 -10.82 2.56 -10.76
C ALA A 80 -10.66 4.00 -11.29
N ALA A 81 -9.59 4.70 -10.89
CA ALA A 81 -9.28 6.03 -11.40
C ALA A 81 -9.03 5.99 -12.91
N ALA A 82 -8.18 5.09 -13.41
CA ALA A 82 -7.90 4.98 -14.84
C ALA A 82 -9.10 4.44 -15.65
N ALA A 83 -10.00 3.67 -15.05
CA ALA A 83 -11.26 3.29 -15.69
C ALA A 83 -12.19 4.50 -15.81
N ASN A 84 -12.30 5.32 -14.76
CA ASN A 84 -13.15 6.52 -14.75
C ASN A 84 -12.58 7.69 -15.57
N THR A 85 -11.27 7.76 -15.83
CA THR A 85 -10.70 8.81 -16.69
C THR A 85 -11.04 8.62 -18.17
N SER A 86 -11.56 7.45 -18.56
CA SER A 86 -11.89 7.14 -19.95
C SER A 86 -13.07 7.96 -20.49
N ASP A 87 -13.96 8.42 -19.60
CA ASP A 87 -15.22 9.07 -20.00
C ASP A 87 -15.30 10.56 -19.60
N GLU A 88 -14.42 11.04 -18.71
CA GLU A 88 -14.49 12.40 -18.14
C GLU A 88 -13.43 13.38 -18.68
N ASP A 89 -12.34 12.88 -19.29
CA ASP A 89 -11.25 13.69 -19.85
C ASP A 89 -11.31 13.83 -21.38
N GLU A 90 -12.34 13.26 -22.03
CA GLU A 90 -12.71 13.64 -23.39
C GLU A 90 -13.21 15.07 -23.31
N TRP A 91 -12.32 16.02 -23.61
CA TRP A 91 -12.63 17.43 -23.79
C TRP A 91 -14.02 17.57 -24.45
N PRO A 92 -14.87 18.53 -24.05
CA PRO A 92 -16.11 18.81 -24.76
C PRO A 92 -15.80 19.51 -26.08
N PHE A 93 -14.88 18.97 -26.89
CA PHE A 93 -14.95 19.22 -28.30
C PHE A 93 -16.29 18.62 -28.72
N THR A 94 -17.26 19.51 -28.89
CA THR A 94 -18.48 19.27 -29.65
C THR A 94 -18.12 18.30 -30.77
N ASP A 95 -18.71 17.11 -30.76
CA ASP A 95 -18.60 16.17 -31.87
C ASP A 95 -18.85 16.96 -33.17
N LEU A 96 -18.17 16.63 -34.26
CA LEU A 96 -18.30 17.37 -35.54
C LEU A 96 -19.78 17.50 -35.95
N THR A 97 -20.60 16.52 -35.55
CA THR A 97 -22.06 16.53 -35.74
C THR A 97 -22.81 17.56 -34.90
N GLU A 98 -22.33 17.89 -33.69
CA GLU A 98 -22.85 18.98 -32.86
C GLU A 98 -22.32 20.34 -33.30
N LEU A 99 -21.03 20.41 -33.69
CA LEU A 99 -20.42 21.63 -34.21
C LEU A 99 -21.18 22.15 -35.44
N ARG A 100 -21.59 21.22 -36.33
CA ARG A 100 -22.44 21.48 -37.51
C ARG A 100 -23.80 22.11 -37.20
N LYS A 101 -24.35 21.87 -36.01
CA LYS A 101 -25.65 22.43 -35.58
C LYS A 101 -25.51 23.83 -34.98
N THR A 102 -24.29 24.31 -34.76
CA THR A 102 -24.05 25.63 -34.17
C THR A 102 -24.44 26.73 -35.17
N PRO A 103 -25.26 27.71 -34.77
CA PRO A 103 -25.60 28.84 -35.64
C PRO A 103 -24.34 29.60 -36.06
N GLY A 104 -24.11 29.72 -37.36
CA GLY A 104 -22.89 30.34 -37.90
C GLY A 104 -21.71 29.37 -38.10
N TYR A 105 -21.95 28.06 -38.05
CA TYR A 105 -20.97 27.06 -38.49
C TYR A 105 -20.63 27.25 -39.98
N ASP A 106 -19.33 27.24 -40.30
CA ASP A 106 -18.80 27.31 -41.66
C ASP A 106 -17.80 26.15 -41.85
N PRO A 107 -18.07 25.22 -42.78
CA PRO A 107 -17.22 24.05 -42.99
C PRO A 107 -15.81 24.39 -43.47
N ASN A 108 -15.59 25.53 -44.11
CA ASN A 108 -14.28 25.91 -44.64
C ASN A 108 -13.31 26.35 -43.53
N LEU A 109 -13.83 26.97 -42.46
CA LEU A 109 -13.02 27.36 -41.29
C LEU A 109 -12.47 26.15 -40.51
N TYR A 110 -13.17 25.02 -40.57
CA TYR A 110 -12.82 23.80 -39.83
C TYR A 110 -12.28 22.67 -40.72
N ASN A 111 -12.06 22.95 -42.01
CA ASN A 111 -11.59 21.97 -43.00
C ASN A 111 -12.46 20.69 -43.03
N ASP A 112 -13.78 20.86 -42.85
CA ASP A 112 -14.75 19.76 -42.85
C ASP A 112 -15.11 19.38 -44.29
N THR A 113 -14.20 18.69 -44.96
CA THR A 113 -14.35 18.22 -46.35
C THR A 113 -15.50 17.22 -46.54
N SER A 114 -16.06 16.70 -45.45
CA SER A 114 -17.23 15.82 -45.47
C SER A 114 -18.56 16.58 -45.55
N HIS A 115 -18.54 17.90 -45.33
CA HIS A 115 -19.73 18.73 -45.34
C HIS A 115 -20.16 19.07 -46.78
N GLU A 116 -21.46 19.00 -47.06
CA GLU A 116 -22.01 19.30 -48.40
C GLU A 116 -21.79 20.76 -48.84
N LEU A 117 -21.56 21.66 -47.89
CA LEU A 117 -21.31 23.09 -48.10
C LEU A 117 -19.82 23.47 -48.10
N TYR A 118 -18.92 22.48 -47.99
CA TYR A 118 -17.48 22.72 -48.10
C TYR A 118 -17.11 23.11 -49.53
N THR A 119 -16.27 24.13 -49.69
CA THR A 119 -15.73 24.54 -50.98
C THR A 119 -14.23 24.74 -50.90
N ASP A 120 -13.51 24.23 -51.91
CA ASP A 120 -12.04 24.17 -51.98
C ASP A 120 -11.46 25.31 -52.84
N ASP A 121 -12.00 26.52 -52.65
CA ASP A 121 -11.72 27.71 -53.48
C ASP A 121 -10.23 28.08 -53.57
#